data_AF-A0A3Q9KLS9-F1
#
_entry.id   AF-A0A3Q9KLS9-F1
#
_cell.length_a   1.000
_cell.length_b   1.000
_cell.length_c   1.000
_cell.angle_alpha   90.00
_cell.angle_beta   90.00
_cell.angle_gamma   90.00
#
_symmetry.space_group_name_H-M   'P 1'
#
loop_
_entity.id
_entity.type
_entity.pdbx_description
1 polymer ?
#
loop_
_entity_poly.entity_id
_entity_poly.type
_entity_poly.pdbx_seq_one_letter_code
_entity_poly.pdbx_strand_id
1 'polypeptide(L)'
;MSSPHAAVPLAQRVEELLATEGPLPIVTAGDPVLRSAAAPFTGQLDPALLARFVEALRVTMHAAPGVGVAAPQVGVALRIAVVEDPAPVPDEVREARGRVPLPFRVLVNPSYEPVGDRRAAFFEGCLSVPGWQAVVDRAAEVRLRCEDEHGRAVDEVFAGWPARIVQHETDHLDGTLYLDRAEPRSLSSNEAVAARWAQPTPRRAAEALGFELP
;
A
#
# COMPACT_ATOMS: atom_id res chain seq x y z
N MET A 1 -3.66 -36.88 -0.18
CA MET A 1 -4.85 -36.65 0.66
C MET A 1 -5.37 -35.28 0.29
N SER A 2 -6.39 -35.23 -0.57
CA SER A 2 -6.92 -33.98 -1.14
C SER A 2 -7.96 -33.42 -0.18
N SER A 3 -7.76 -32.20 0.33
CA SER A 3 -8.69 -31.56 1.26
C SER A 3 -9.91 -30.99 0.50
N PRO A 4 -11.15 -31.18 0.99
CA PRO A 4 -12.37 -30.78 0.30
C PRO A 4 -12.83 -29.40 0.79
N HIS A 5 -12.30 -28.34 0.19
CA HIS A 5 -13.01 -27.07 0.09
C HIS A 5 -12.86 -26.62 -1.36
N ALA A 6 -13.91 -26.80 -2.16
CA ALA A 6 -13.99 -26.03 -3.39
C ALA A 6 -13.87 -24.56 -2.99
N ALA A 7 -12.81 -23.89 -3.44
CA ALA A 7 -12.61 -22.49 -3.14
C ALA A 7 -13.88 -21.74 -3.55
N VAL A 8 -14.48 -21.01 -2.62
CA VAL A 8 -15.63 -20.14 -2.89
C VAL A 8 -15.24 -19.26 -4.08
N PRO A 9 -16.07 -19.17 -5.15
CA PRO A 9 -15.78 -18.30 -6.27
C PRO A 9 -15.47 -16.89 -5.75
N LEU A 10 -14.41 -16.28 -6.25
CA LEU A 10 -13.91 -15.01 -5.73
C LEU A 10 -15.00 -13.93 -5.65
N ALA A 11 -15.89 -13.86 -6.64
CA ALA A 11 -17.03 -12.94 -6.63
C ALA A 11 -17.96 -13.15 -5.43
N GLN A 12 -18.25 -14.40 -5.06
CA GLN A 12 -19.05 -14.71 -3.87
C GLN A 12 -18.32 -14.27 -2.59
N ARG A 13 -17.00 -14.46 -2.53
CA ARG A 13 -16.20 -13.98 -1.39
C ARG A 13 -16.26 -12.46 -1.24
N VAL A 14 -16.22 -11.72 -2.35
CA VAL A 14 -16.38 -10.26 -2.33
C VAL A 14 -17.79 -9.87 -1.90
N GLU A 15 -18.84 -10.56 -2.37
CA GLU A 15 -20.21 -10.30 -1.89
C GLU A 15 -20.38 -10.55 -0.39
N GLU A 16 -19.77 -11.61 0.15
CA GLU A 16 -19.77 -11.89 1.60
C GLU A 16 -19.08 -10.78 2.40
N LEU A 17 -17.97 -10.24 1.90
CA LEU A 17 -17.29 -9.10 2.51
C LEU A 17 -18.17 -7.85 2.50
N LEU A 18 -18.83 -7.59 1.37
CA LEU A 18 -19.70 -6.43 1.17
C LEU A 18 -21.06 -6.54 1.87
N ALA A 19 -21.43 -7.72 2.38
CA ALA A 19 -22.65 -7.92 3.15
C ALA A 19 -22.57 -7.31 4.56
N THR A 20 -21.37 -6.97 5.03
CA THR A 20 -21.16 -6.27 6.30
C THR A 20 -21.11 -4.76 6.05
N GLU A 21 -21.84 -3.98 6.84
CA GLU A 21 -21.78 -2.52 6.77
C GLU A 21 -20.46 -1.98 7.34
N GLY A 22 -19.87 -0.99 6.67
CA GLY A 22 -18.69 -0.26 7.14
C GLY A 22 -17.37 -0.74 6.52
N PRO A 23 -16.22 -0.41 7.15
CA PRO A 23 -14.89 -0.80 6.69
C PRO A 23 -14.73 -2.32 6.60
N LEU A 24 -14.05 -2.78 5.55
CA LEU A 24 -13.68 -4.17 5.41
C LEU A 24 -12.64 -4.57 6.49
N PRO A 25 -12.69 -5.80 7.01
CA PRO A 25 -11.68 -6.28 7.95
C PRO A 25 -10.31 -6.36 7.28
N ILE A 26 -9.33 -5.70 7.88
CA ILE A 26 -7.94 -5.74 7.40
C ILE A 26 -7.25 -6.98 7.97
N VAL A 27 -6.71 -7.82 7.08
CA VAL A 27 -5.87 -8.95 7.47
C VAL A 27 -4.48 -8.46 7.90
N THR A 28 -3.87 -9.15 8.86
CA THR A 28 -2.58 -8.77 9.45
C THR A 28 -1.46 -9.73 9.04
N ALA A 29 -0.22 -9.25 9.12
CA ALA A 29 0.97 -10.02 8.80
C ALA A 29 0.97 -11.36 9.55
N GLY A 30 1.12 -12.44 8.80
CA GLY A 30 0.88 -13.81 9.26
C GLY A 30 -0.20 -14.51 8.43
N ASP A 31 -1.16 -13.75 7.88
CA ASP A 31 -2.12 -14.29 6.91
C ASP A 31 -1.42 -14.61 5.57
N PRO A 32 -1.54 -15.85 5.04
CA PRO A 32 -0.93 -16.25 3.77
C PRO A 32 -1.32 -15.39 2.55
N VAL A 33 -2.50 -14.75 2.56
CA VAL A 33 -2.95 -13.89 1.46
C VAL A 33 -2.00 -12.71 1.24
N LEU A 34 -1.34 -12.23 2.30
CA LEU A 34 -0.39 -11.12 2.26
C LEU A 34 1.00 -11.54 1.75
N ARG A 35 1.23 -12.84 1.58
CA ARG A 35 2.52 -13.44 1.16
C ARG A 35 2.43 -14.16 -0.17
N SER A 36 1.27 -14.13 -0.82
CA SER A 36 1.01 -14.78 -2.09
C SER A 36 0.86 -13.72 -3.18
N ALA A 37 1.44 -13.96 -4.36
CA ALA A 37 1.18 -13.11 -5.51
C ALA A 37 -0.31 -13.14 -5.88
N ALA A 38 -0.93 -11.97 -5.96
CA ALA A 38 -2.34 -11.83 -6.29
C ALA A 38 -2.60 -12.14 -7.77
N ALA A 39 -3.77 -12.71 -8.06
CA ALA A 39 -4.15 -13.04 -9.43
C ALA A 39 -4.44 -11.76 -10.23
N PRO A 40 -3.99 -11.67 -11.50
CA PRO A 40 -4.36 -10.55 -12.37
C PRO A 40 -5.87 -10.40 -12.47
N PHE A 41 -6.36 -9.17 -12.41
CA PHE A 41 -7.76 -8.88 -12.64
C PHE A 41 -8.04 -8.91 -14.15
N THR A 42 -8.92 -9.81 -14.58
CA THR A 42 -9.33 -9.98 -15.98
C THR A 42 -10.85 -10.05 -16.11
N GLY A 43 -11.58 -9.47 -15.15
CA GLY A 43 -13.04 -9.49 -15.09
C GLY A 43 -13.65 -10.53 -14.15
N GLN A 44 -12.94 -10.93 -13.08
CA GLN A 44 -13.48 -11.86 -12.07
C GLN A 44 -14.63 -11.26 -11.25
N LEU A 45 -14.72 -9.93 -11.21
CA LEU A 45 -15.82 -9.17 -10.65
C LEU A 45 -16.50 -8.45 -11.82
N ASP A 46 -17.82 -8.58 -11.94
CA ASP A 46 -18.56 -7.79 -12.91
C ASP A 46 -18.46 -6.28 -12.58
N PRO A 47 -18.78 -5.37 -13.51
CA PRO A 47 -18.62 -3.94 -13.28
C PRO A 47 -19.35 -3.40 -12.04
N ALA A 48 -20.52 -3.95 -11.69
CA ALA A 48 -21.30 -3.50 -10.56
C ALA A 48 -20.67 -3.95 -9.23
N LEU A 49 -20.20 -5.19 -9.18
CA LEU A 49 -19.49 -5.73 -8.02
C LEU A 49 -18.11 -5.07 -7.84
N LEU A 50 -17.38 -4.82 -8.93
CA LEU A 50 -16.11 -4.10 -8.90
C LEU A 50 -16.29 -2.69 -8.32
N ALA A 51 -17.30 -1.93 -8.77
CA ALA A 51 -17.55 -0.58 -8.28
C ALA A 51 -17.84 -0.55 -6.77
N ARG A 52 -18.67 -1.48 -6.29
CA ARG A 52 -18.96 -1.64 -4.84
C ARG A 52 -17.70 -2.03 -4.06
N PHE A 53 -16.88 -2.91 -4.62
CA PHE A 53 -15.65 -3.35 -3.98
C PHE A 53 -14.61 -2.23 -3.88
N VAL A 54 -14.42 -1.46 -4.94
CA VAL A 54 -13.54 -0.27 -4.95
C VAL A 54 -13.99 0.75 -3.91
N GLU A 55 -15.29 1.03 -3.82
CA GLU A 55 -15.82 1.95 -2.80
C GLU A 55 -15.57 1.41 -1.39
N ALA A 56 -15.77 0.12 -1.16
CA ALA A 56 -15.48 -0.49 0.14
C ALA A 56 -13.99 -0.42 0.50
N LEU A 57 -13.07 -0.60 -0.46
CA LEU A 57 -11.64 -0.38 -0.25
C LEU A 57 -11.35 1.07 0.14
N ARG A 58 -11.98 2.04 -0.56
CA ARG A 58 -11.82 3.47 -0.25
C ARG A 58 -12.31 3.81 1.17
N VAL A 59 -13.51 3.35 1.53
CA VAL A 59 -14.07 3.52 2.89
C VAL A 59 -13.14 2.90 3.93
N THR A 60 -12.58 1.71 3.65
CA THR A 60 -11.64 1.02 4.55
C THR A 60 -10.36 1.83 4.76
N MET A 61 -9.77 2.34 3.68
CA MET A 61 -8.59 3.20 3.71
C MET A 61 -8.81 4.48 4.53
N HIS A 62 -9.97 5.12 4.39
CA HIS A 62 -10.30 6.33 5.16
C HIS A 62 -10.56 6.06 6.65
N ALA A 63 -11.17 4.91 6.97
CA ALA A 63 -11.48 4.54 8.35
C ALA A 63 -10.22 4.16 9.15
N ALA A 64 -9.22 3.58 8.50
CA ALA A 64 -7.92 3.25 9.08
C ALA A 64 -6.87 4.18 8.45
N PRO A 65 -6.74 5.45 8.90
CA PRO A 65 -6.28 6.64 8.15
C PRO A 65 -4.97 6.47 7.39
N GLY A 66 -5.03 5.67 6.32
CA GLY A 66 -3.96 5.27 5.44
C GLY A 66 -4.08 6.04 4.13
N VAL A 67 -3.07 5.89 3.29
CA VAL A 67 -2.98 6.57 1.99
C VAL A 67 -3.06 5.61 0.80
N GLY A 68 -3.27 4.33 1.11
CA GLY A 68 -3.46 3.25 0.16
C GLY A 68 -4.00 2.00 0.85
N VAL A 69 -4.66 1.14 0.07
CA VAL A 69 -4.99 -0.23 0.47
C VAL A 69 -5.05 -1.13 -0.77
N ALA A 70 -4.45 -2.29 -0.66
CA ALA A 70 -4.48 -3.35 -1.67
C ALA A 70 -5.53 -4.41 -1.33
N ALA A 71 -6.19 -4.99 -2.35
CA ALA A 71 -7.20 -6.03 -2.17
C ALA A 71 -6.74 -7.24 -1.31
N PRO A 72 -5.47 -7.70 -1.38
CA PRO A 72 -4.98 -8.74 -0.46
C PRO A 72 -5.12 -8.37 1.01
N GLN A 73 -5.05 -7.09 1.37
CA GLN A 73 -5.19 -6.62 2.75
C GLN A 73 -6.60 -6.76 3.30
N VAL A 74 -7.61 -7.03 2.46
CA VAL A 74 -8.97 -7.38 2.88
C VAL A 74 -9.30 -8.85 2.54
N GLY A 75 -8.27 -9.67 2.31
CA GLY A 75 -8.42 -11.10 2.04
C GLY A 75 -8.82 -11.45 0.60
N VAL A 76 -8.70 -10.51 -0.35
CA VAL A 76 -9.05 -10.73 -1.76
C VAL A 76 -7.77 -10.74 -2.60
N ALA A 77 -7.37 -11.92 -3.08
CA ALA A 77 -6.13 -12.11 -3.84
C ALA A 77 -6.26 -11.66 -5.32
N LEU A 78 -6.63 -10.41 -5.55
CA LEU A 78 -6.64 -9.74 -6.87
C LEU A 78 -5.62 -8.62 -6.93
N ARG A 79 -5.07 -8.38 -8.13
CA ARG A 79 -4.21 -7.23 -8.42
C ARG A 79 -5.02 -5.93 -8.54
N ILE A 80 -5.64 -5.50 -7.45
CA ILE A 80 -6.38 -4.24 -7.34
C ILE A 80 -5.88 -3.53 -6.09
N ALA A 81 -5.54 -2.26 -6.22
CA ALA A 81 -5.27 -1.37 -5.09
C ALA A 81 -5.96 -0.01 -5.29
N VAL A 82 -6.19 0.72 -4.21
CA VAL A 82 -6.64 2.11 -4.26
C VAL A 82 -5.66 2.98 -3.50
N VAL A 83 -5.47 4.22 -3.96
CA VAL A 83 -4.55 5.20 -3.37
C VAL A 83 -5.19 6.57 -3.30
N GLU A 84 -4.97 7.30 -2.21
CA GLU A 84 -5.40 8.69 -2.03
C GLU A 84 -4.61 9.32 -0.88
N ASP A 85 -4.02 10.49 -1.08
CA ASP A 85 -3.37 11.25 -0.02
C ASP A 85 -3.72 12.73 -0.15
N PRO A 86 -4.59 13.28 0.72
CA PRO A 86 -4.86 14.72 0.72
C PRO A 86 -3.62 15.56 1.09
N ALA A 87 -2.61 14.94 1.72
CA ALA A 87 -1.34 15.54 2.10
C ALA A 87 -1.43 16.89 2.86
N PRO A 88 -2.22 17.02 3.94
CA PRO A 88 -2.27 18.24 4.75
C PRO A 88 -1.05 18.31 5.69
N VAL A 89 0.15 18.47 5.13
CA VAL A 89 1.41 18.42 5.86
C VAL A 89 2.12 19.78 5.91
N PRO A 90 2.93 20.06 6.95
CA PRO A 90 3.76 21.25 7.00
C PRO A 90 4.74 21.35 5.82
N ASP A 91 5.16 22.57 5.50
CA ASP A 91 6.09 22.87 4.40
C ASP A 91 7.38 22.04 4.46
N GLU A 92 7.98 21.95 5.64
CA GLU A 92 9.19 21.15 5.87
C GLU A 92 9.01 19.65 5.53
N VAL A 93 7.80 19.09 5.75
CA VAL A 93 7.49 17.69 5.43
C VAL A 93 7.24 17.54 3.93
N ARG A 94 6.50 18.47 3.33
CA ARG A 94 6.26 18.48 1.89
C ARG A 94 7.58 18.54 1.13
N GLU A 95 8.48 19.44 1.50
CA GLU A 95 9.77 19.62 0.86
C GLU A 95 10.68 18.40 1.08
N ALA A 96 10.81 17.93 2.32
CA ALA A 96 11.70 16.80 2.62
C ALA A 96 11.24 15.49 1.98
N ARG A 97 9.93 15.23 1.92
CA ARG A 97 9.37 13.94 1.46
C ARG A 97 8.81 13.97 0.05
N GLY A 98 8.74 15.14 -0.59
CA GLY A 98 7.95 15.32 -1.81
C GLY A 98 6.49 14.90 -1.61
N ARG A 99 5.92 15.18 -0.43
CA ARG A 99 4.55 14.76 -0.08
C ARG A 99 3.54 15.81 -0.54
N VAL A 100 3.00 15.56 -1.73
CA VAL A 100 2.00 16.40 -2.41
C VAL A 100 0.67 15.66 -2.50
N PRO A 101 -0.46 16.37 -2.71
CA PRO A 101 -1.75 15.73 -2.86
C PRO A 101 -1.76 14.70 -3.99
N LEU A 102 -2.26 13.49 -3.66
CA LEU A 102 -2.53 12.41 -4.60
C LEU A 102 -4.05 12.20 -4.64
N PRO A 103 -4.73 12.57 -5.74
CA PRO A 103 -6.15 12.30 -5.92
C PRO A 103 -6.46 10.80 -5.85
N PHE A 104 -7.69 10.45 -5.47
CA PHE A 104 -8.16 9.06 -5.48
C PHE A 104 -7.93 8.40 -6.83
N ARG A 105 -7.31 7.22 -6.82
CA ARG A 105 -7.08 6.41 -8.01
C ARG A 105 -7.29 4.93 -7.68
N VAL A 106 -7.81 4.19 -8.65
CA VAL A 106 -7.82 2.73 -8.65
C VAL A 106 -6.69 2.24 -9.54
N LEU A 107 -5.90 1.31 -9.03
CA LEU A 107 -4.78 0.70 -9.71
C LEU A 107 -5.11 -0.77 -9.98
N VAL A 108 -5.46 -1.09 -11.22
CA VAL A 108 -5.76 -2.44 -11.68
C VAL A 108 -4.54 -3.00 -12.41
N ASN A 109 -4.10 -4.19 -12.01
CA ASN A 109 -2.90 -4.85 -12.51
C ASN A 109 -1.63 -3.96 -12.54
N PRO A 110 -1.33 -3.16 -11.50
CA PRO A 110 -0.22 -2.24 -11.57
C PRO A 110 1.14 -2.96 -11.61
N SER A 111 2.07 -2.28 -12.26
CA SER A 111 3.50 -2.53 -12.25
C SER A 111 4.23 -1.19 -12.21
N TYR A 112 5.43 -1.15 -11.63
CA TYR A 112 6.25 0.05 -11.62
C TYR A 112 7.70 -0.25 -12.00
N GLU A 113 8.36 0.74 -12.58
CA GLU A 113 9.80 0.74 -12.84
C GLU A 113 10.45 2.02 -12.27
N PRO A 114 11.63 1.95 -11.64
CA PRO A 114 12.36 3.15 -11.23
C PRO A 114 12.68 4.07 -12.41
N VAL A 115 12.55 5.38 -12.20
CA VAL A 115 13.02 6.39 -13.14
C VAL A 115 14.33 6.97 -12.62
N GLY A 116 15.44 6.47 -13.16
CA GLY A 116 16.79 6.80 -12.71
C GLY A 116 17.17 6.13 -11.39
N ASP A 117 18.32 6.53 -10.84
CA ASP A 117 18.96 5.85 -9.71
C ASP A 117 18.73 6.55 -8.36
N ARG A 118 17.96 7.65 -8.34
CA ARG A 118 17.73 8.39 -7.10
C ARG A 118 16.83 7.60 -6.17
N ARG A 119 17.21 7.56 -4.89
CA ARG A 119 16.48 6.85 -3.85
C ARG A 119 16.16 7.78 -2.69
N ALA A 120 15.15 7.42 -1.91
CA ALA A 120 14.76 8.14 -0.72
C ALA A 120 14.31 7.15 0.36
N ALA A 121 14.71 7.40 1.61
CA ALA A 121 14.39 6.55 2.74
C ALA A 121 13.58 7.32 3.79
N PHE A 122 12.45 6.75 4.20
CA PHE A 122 11.55 7.31 5.22
C PHE A 122 10.88 6.18 5.98
N PHE A 123 10.36 6.50 7.17
CA PHE A 123 9.48 5.59 7.91
C PHE A 123 8.21 5.28 7.10
N GLU A 124 7.93 4.00 6.93
CA GLU A 124 6.66 3.47 6.43
C GLU A 124 5.97 2.67 7.55
N GLY A 125 4.64 2.76 7.56
CA GLY A 125 3.78 1.81 8.27
C GLY A 125 2.87 1.10 7.28
N CYS A 126 2.14 0.09 7.75
CA CYS A 126 1.19 -0.65 6.94
C CYS A 126 -0.02 -1.01 7.80
N LEU A 127 -1.23 -0.93 7.24
CA LEU A 127 -2.46 -1.30 7.96
C LEU A 127 -2.46 -2.79 8.36
N SER A 128 -1.75 -3.63 7.60
CA SER A 128 -1.57 -5.05 7.89
C SER A 128 -0.44 -5.33 8.89
N VAL A 129 0.32 -4.32 9.35
CA VAL A 129 1.34 -4.44 10.41
C VAL A 129 1.08 -3.37 11.46
N PRO A 130 -0.02 -3.49 12.24
CA PRO A 130 -0.46 -2.43 13.12
C PRO A 130 0.56 -2.16 14.24
N GLY A 131 0.76 -0.89 14.56
CA GLY A 131 1.58 -0.45 15.70
C GLY A 131 3.07 -0.31 15.43
N TRP A 132 3.55 -0.63 14.22
CA TRP A 132 4.97 -0.62 13.88
C TRP A 132 5.26 0.15 12.59
N GLN A 133 6.43 0.77 12.56
CA GLN A 133 7.01 1.39 11.38
C GLN A 133 8.50 1.07 11.29
N ALA A 134 9.02 1.13 10.08
CA ALA A 134 10.47 1.06 9.84
C ALA A 134 10.83 1.94 8.65
N VAL A 135 12.09 2.37 8.59
CA VAL A 135 12.66 3.07 7.45
C VAL A 135 12.75 2.11 6.27
N VAL A 136 12.16 2.51 5.15
CA VAL A 136 12.18 1.76 3.89
C VAL A 136 12.80 2.63 2.82
N ASP A 137 13.74 2.06 2.10
CA ASP A 137 14.39 2.69 0.97
C ASP A 137 13.61 2.41 -0.33
N ARG A 138 13.23 3.47 -1.04
CA ARG A 138 12.38 3.45 -2.24
C ARG A 138 13.04 4.21 -3.38
N ALA A 139 12.70 3.84 -4.62
CA ALA A 139 13.00 4.70 -5.75
C ALA A 139 12.29 6.05 -5.56
N ALA A 140 13.02 7.15 -5.77
CA ALA A 140 12.49 8.50 -5.58
C ALA A 140 11.45 8.87 -6.64
N GLU A 141 11.55 8.24 -7.81
CA GLU A 141 10.63 8.37 -8.94
C GLU A 141 10.36 6.99 -9.55
N VAL A 142 9.12 6.75 -9.96
CA VAL A 142 8.71 5.51 -10.63
C VAL A 142 7.75 5.82 -11.78
N ARG A 143 7.85 5.05 -12.85
CA ARG A 143 6.83 5.01 -13.91
C ARG A 143 5.86 3.89 -13.60
N LEU A 144 4.61 4.24 -13.32
CA LEU A 144 3.51 3.31 -13.08
C LEU A 144 2.86 2.95 -14.42
N ARG A 145 2.65 1.66 -14.65
CA ARG A 145 1.78 1.13 -15.72
C ARG A 145 0.68 0.29 -15.10
N CYS A 146 -0.57 0.66 -15.34
CA CYS A 146 -1.74 -0.08 -14.87
C CYS A 146 -2.97 0.22 -15.75
N GLU A 147 -4.12 -0.32 -15.35
CA GLU A 147 -5.43 0.13 -15.80
C GLU A 147 -6.16 0.80 -14.63
N ASP A 148 -7.18 1.59 -14.91
CA ASP A 148 -8.16 2.02 -13.91
C ASP A 148 -9.34 1.03 -13.82
N GLU A 149 -10.32 1.31 -12.95
CA GLU A 149 -11.52 0.48 -12.76
C GLU A 149 -12.44 0.39 -13.99
N HIS A 150 -12.21 1.23 -15.00
CA HIS A 150 -12.93 1.24 -16.27
C HIS A 150 -12.12 0.60 -17.41
N GLY A 151 -10.94 0.04 -17.12
CA GLY A 151 -10.05 -0.57 -18.11
C GLY A 151 -9.28 0.43 -18.97
N ARG A 152 -9.21 1.71 -18.57
CA ARG A 152 -8.40 2.72 -19.27
C ARG A 152 -6.95 2.57 -18.83
N ALA A 153 -6.04 2.50 -19.80
CA ALA A 153 -4.61 2.42 -19.52
C ALA A 153 -4.10 3.70 -18.83
N VAL A 154 -3.28 3.50 -17.80
CA VAL A 154 -2.55 4.54 -17.07
C VAL A 154 -1.06 4.28 -17.23
N ASP A 155 -0.34 5.28 -17.72
CA ASP A 155 1.13 5.28 -17.87
C ASP A 155 1.66 6.65 -17.44
N GLU A 156 2.04 6.77 -16.17
CA GLU A 156 2.36 8.05 -15.52
C GLU A 156 3.63 7.92 -14.65
N VAL A 157 4.41 9.00 -14.57
CA VAL A 157 5.56 9.09 -13.66
C VAL A 157 5.13 9.75 -12.36
N PHE A 158 5.41 9.09 -11.25
CA PHE A 158 5.22 9.60 -9.90
C PHE A 158 6.58 9.89 -9.27
N ALA A 159 6.64 10.92 -8.43
CA ALA A 159 7.83 11.29 -7.66
C ALA A 159 7.47 11.44 -6.17
N GLY A 160 8.46 11.37 -5.28
CA GLY A 160 8.30 11.68 -3.87
C GLY A 160 7.36 10.72 -3.12
N TRP A 161 6.48 11.25 -2.29
CA TRP A 161 5.57 10.42 -1.48
C TRP A 161 4.53 9.66 -2.32
N PRO A 162 3.91 10.24 -3.36
CA PRO A 162 3.07 9.47 -4.29
C PRO A 162 3.78 8.26 -4.90
N ALA A 163 5.06 8.41 -5.31
CA ALA A 163 5.86 7.28 -5.83
C ALA A 163 6.03 6.17 -4.79
N ARG A 164 6.23 6.55 -3.52
CA ARG A 164 6.34 5.60 -2.40
C ARG A 164 5.03 4.84 -2.17
N ILE A 165 3.90 5.54 -2.16
CA ILE A 165 2.57 4.92 -2.01
C ILE A 165 2.35 3.88 -3.12
N VAL A 166 2.58 4.26 -4.39
CA VAL A 166 2.43 3.34 -5.54
C VAL A 166 3.32 2.11 -5.39
N GLN A 167 4.58 2.28 -5.00
CA GLN A 167 5.49 1.15 -4.76
C GLN A 167 4.98 0.24 -3.64
N HIS A 168 4.51 0.81 -2.51
CA HIS A 168 4.00 0.06 -1.36
C HIS A 168 2.76 -0.76 -1.71
N GLU A 169 1.77 -0.14 -2.34
CA GLU A 169 0.53 -0.84 -2.69
C GLU A 169 0.74 -1.86 -3.80
N THR A 170 1.65 -1.61 -4.74
CA THR A 170 1.99 -2.59 -5.78
C THR A 170 2.74 -3.79 -5.18
N ASP A 171 3.66 -3.57 -4.25
CA ASP A 171 4.39 -4.65 -3.55
C ASP A 171 3.41 -5.61 -2.82
N HIS A 172 2.32 -5.09 -2.24
CA HIS A 172 1.29 -5.93 -1.62
C HIS A 172 0.67 -6.93 -2.61
N LEU A 173 0.53 -6.56 -3.88
CA LEU A 173 -0.02 -7.44 -4.93
C LEU A 173 0.95 -8.54 -5.34
N ASP A 174 2.23 -8.39 -5.02
CA ASP A 174 3.29 -9.38 -5.23
C ASP A 174 3.59 -10.18 -3.94
N GLY A 175 2.80 -10.00 -2.88
CA GLY A 175 3.01 -10.68 -1.59
C GLY A 175 4.18 -10.12 -0.77
N THR A 176 4.63 -8.91 -1.09
CA THR A 176 5.72 -8.22 -0.40
C THR A 176 5.16 -7.23 0.62
N LEU A 177 5.66 -7.30 1.85
CA LEU A 177 5.39 -6.31 2.89
C LEU A 177 6.56 -5.34 3.00
N TYR A 178 6.31 -4.13 3.49
CA TYR A 178 7.38 -3.14 3.69
C TYR A 178 8.53 -3.67 4.56
N LEU A 179 8.26 -4.61 5.48
CA LEU A 179 9.24 -5.28 6.34
C LEU A 179 10.29 -6.05 5.55
N ASP A 180 9.98 -6.54 4.35
CA ASP A 180 10.94 -7.28 3.52
C ASP A 180 11.98 -6.34 2.87
N ARG A 181 11.72 -5.03 2.89
CA ARG A 181 12.60 -3.97 2.37
C ARG A 181 13.09 -3.02 3.47
N ALA A 182 12.66 -3.24 4.71
CA ALA A 182 12.92 -2.34 5.82
C ALA A 182 14.37 -2.45 6.30
N GLU A 183 14.95 -1.33 6.74
CA GLU A 183 16.14 -1.32 7.58
C GLU A 183 15.78 -1.87 8.97
N PRO A 184 16.20 -3.09 9.36
CA PRO A 184 15.70 -3.73 10.57
C PRO A 184 16.02 -2.97 11.86
N ARG A 185 17.15 -2.24 11.93
CA ARG A 185 17.52 -1.45 13.10
C ARG A 185 16.60 -0.24 13.32
N SER A 186 15.86 0.15 12.29
CA SER A 186 14.92 1.26 12.38
C SER A 186 13.54 0.86 12.89
N LEU A 187 13.24 -0.45 13.01
CA LEU A 187 11.93 -0.94 13.45
C LEU A 187 11.57 -0.33 14.81
N SER A 188 10.49 0.45 14.81
CA SER A 188 10.05 1.26 15.94
C SER A 188 8.55 1.14 16.09
N SER A 189 8.06 1.15 17.34
CA SER A 189 6.61 1.28 17.58
C SER A 189 6.13 2.66 17.12
N ASN A 190 4.84 2.77 16.79
CA ASN A 190 4.22 4.05 16.43
C ASN A 190 4.45 5.12 17.52
N GLU A 191 4.40 4.73 18.80
CA GLU A 191 4.69 5.60 19.94
C GLU A 191 6.15 6.11 19.92
N ALA A 192 7.11 5.22 19.67
CA ALA A 192 8.52 5.59 19.61
C ALA A 192 8.81 6.52 18.42
N VAL A 193 8.20 6.27 17.26
CA VAL A 193 8.30 7.19 16.11
C VAL A 193 7.75 8.57 16.46
N ALA A 194 6.55 8.65 17.04
CA ALA A 194 5.95 9.92 17.42
C ALA A 194 6.79 10.68 18.47
N ALA A 195 7.34 9.97 19.46
CA ALA A 195 8.09 10.58 20.54
C ALA A 195 9.53 10.97 20.16
N ARG A 196 10.18 10.23 19.24
CA ARG A 196 11.62 10.35 18.98
C ARG A 196 11.96 10.72 17.55
N TRP A 197 11.20 10.21 16.59
CA TRP A 197 11.52 10.22 15.15
C TRP A 197 10.52 11.02 14.30
N ALA A 198 9.76 11.94 14.91
CA ALA A 198 8.75 12.74 14.23
C ALA A 198 9.33 13.80 13.25
N GLN A 199 10.65 13.88 13.11
CA GLN A 199 11.28 14.82 12.19
C GLN A 199 10.97 14.45 10.72
N PRO A 200 11.04 15.41 9.78
CA PRO A 200 10.72 15.14 8.37
C PRO A 200 11.57 14.04 7.72
N THR A 201 12.81 13.82 8.17
CA THR A 201 13.74 12.81 7.63
C THR A 201 14.21 11.82 8.72
N PRO A 202 14.59 10.59 8.35
CA PRO A 202 15.06 9.60 9.33
C PRO A 202 16.52 9.80 9.79
N ARG A 203 17.19 10.91 9.44
CA ARG A 203 18.62 11.12 9.73
C ARG A 203 18.96 10.97 11.22
N ARG A 204 18.11 11.52 12.09
CA ARG A 204 18.30 11.40 13.54
C ARG A 204 18.15 9.96 14.03
N ALA A 205 17.20 9.22 13.47
CA ALA A 205 17.01 7.81 13.80
C ALA A 205 18.21 6.98 13.30
N ALA A 206 18.72 7.27 12.10
CA ALA A 206 19.90 6.63 11.52
C ALA A 206 21.13 6.78 12.42
N GLU A 207 21.43 8.01 12.86
CA GLU A 207 22.52 8.30 13.78
C GLU A 207 22.33 7.61 15.15
N ALA A 208 21.13 7.70 15.73
CA ALA A 208 20.88 7.20 17.08
C ALA A 208 20.77 5.67 17.16
N LEU A 209 20.24 5.01 16.12
CA LEU A 209 20.01 3.56 16.07
C LEU A 209 21.11 2.81 15.32
N GLY A 210 21.99 3.53 14.62
CA GLY A 210 23.19 3.02 13.97
C GLY A 210 22.90 2.28 12.67
N PHE A 211 22.27 2.94 11.71
CA PHE A 211 22.07 2.45 10.35
C PHE A 211 22.37 3.53 9.30
N GLU A 212 22.59 3.11 8.04
CA GLU A 212 22.92 4.01 6.94
C GLU A 212 21.66 4.38 6.13
N LEU A 213 21.68 5.58 5.54
CA LEU A 213 20.68 6.04 4.59
C LEU A 213 21.32 6.08 3.19
N PRO A 214 20.53 5.84 2.13
CA PRO A 214 21.00 5.93 0.75
C PRO A 214 21.43 7.36 0.36
#